data_AF-A0A939LV56-F1
#
_entry.id   AF-A0A939LV56-F1
#
_cell.length_a   1.000
_cell.length_b   1.000
_cell.length_c   1.000
_cell.angle_alpha   90.00
_cell.angle_beta   90.00
_cell.angle_gamma   90.00
#
_symmetry.space_group_name_H-M   'P 1'
#
loop_
_entity.id
_entity.type
_entity.pdbx_description
1 polymer ?
#
loop_
_entity_poly.entity_id
_entity_poly.type
_entity_poly.pdbx_seq_one_letter_code
_entity_poly.pdbx_strand_id
1 'polypeptide(L)'
;MNEPQQPYAPRPNEPHAPQPQPYAPPAPQAPERRRLILPIAITAGAVLAIGSVVTALLLFSTPKTEESRADRARSSEAETDRDPSPKTERPQPGSDADDELNYGPDDPEIDGTGPVADRLQALEDRYQQMYDDGSLWDLMPETKENTGAYLAFQFMLTDMRSATRFGTDEEQETQFAKHAKRLEQRLLAQEPLGSDVTYELQDGRTFTYDGETGEVGLE
;
A
#
# COMPACT_ATOMS: atom_id res chain seq x y z
N MET A 1 -42.78 -48.20 68.85
CA MET A 1 -43.05 -46.74 68.75
C MET A 1 -41.89 -46.12 67.98
N ASN A 2 -42.22 -45.27 67.02
CA ASN A 2 -41.39 -44.82 65.90
C ASN A 2 -39.96 -44.39 66.26
N GLU A 3 -38.97 -44.97 65.58
CA GLU A 3 -37.62 -44.40 65.47
C GLU A 3 -37.55 -43.48 64.24
N PRO A 4 -36.89 -42.31 64.36
CA PRO A 4 -36.89 -41.27 63.34
C PRO A 4 -35.97 -41.61 62.15
N GLN A 5 -36.43 -41.27 60.94
CA GLN A 5 -35.65 -41.37 59.71
C GLN A 5 -34.47 -40.40 59.72
N GLN A 6 -33.27 -40.94 59.52
CA GLN A 6 -32.04 -40.16 59.31
C GLN A 6 -32.03 -39.55 57.90
N PRO A 7 -31.66 -38.28 57.74
CA PRO A 7 -31.62 -37.62 56.43
C PRO A 7 -30.46 -38.16 55.56
N TYR A 8 -30.75 -38.35 54.27
CA TYR A 8 -29.78 -38.76 53.26
C TYR A 8 -28.62 -37.76 53.15
N ALA A 9 -27.39 -38.21 53.44
CA ALA A 9 -26.19 -37.48 53.08
C ALA A 9 -25.90 -37.65 51.57
N PRO A 10 -25.59 -36.57 50.82
CA PRO A 10 -25.20 -36.67 49.43
C PRO A 10 -23.84 -37.38 49.29
N ARG A 11 -23.75 -38.31 48.34
CA ARG A 11 -22.50 -39.02 48.02
C ARG A 11 -21.49 -38.04 47.38
N PRO A 12 -20.18 -38.19 47.65
CA PRO A 12 -19.15 -37.43 46.95
C PRO A 12 -19.14 -37.77 45.46
N ASN A 13 -19.05 -36.75 44.60
CA ASN A 13 -18.94 -36.91 43.15
C ASN A 13 -17.66 -37.70 42.80
N GLU A 14 -17.83 -38.85 42.14
CA GLU A 14 -16.72 -39.61 41.57
C GLU A 14 -16.11 -38.86 40.37
N PRO A 15 -14.77 -38.79 40.26
CA PRO A 15 -14.11 -38.22 39.09
C PRO A 15 -14.44 -39.04 37.85
N HIS A 16 -14.95 -38.39 36.82
CA HIS A 16 -15.25 -39.03 35.53
C HIS A 16 -13.95 -39.48 34.86
N ALA A 17 -13.85 -40.76 34.53
CA ALA A 17 -12.77 -41.27 33.70
C ALA A 17 -12.89 -40.72 32.26
N PRO A 18 -11.80 -40.30 31.61
CA PRO A 18 -11.84 -39.83 30.24
C PRO A 18 -12.23 -40.97 29.28
N GLN A 19 -13.25 -40.73 28.46
CA GLN A 19 -13.67 -41.65 27.41
C GLN A 19 -12.60 -41.72 26.30
N PRO A 20 -12.24 -42.90 25.77
CA PRO A 20 -11.31 -43.02 24.66
C PRO A 20 -11.94 -42.44 23.38
N GLN A 21 -11.28 -41.44 22.79
CA GLN A 21 -11.64 -40.86 21.50
C GLN A 21 -11.41 -41.90 20.38
N PRO A 22 -12.33 -42.06 19.41
CA PRO A 22 -12.09 -42.85 18.22
C PRO A 22 -10.94 -42.27 17.39
N TYR A 23 -10.01 -43.14 16.99
CA TYR A 23 -8.84 -42.77 16.19
C TYR A 23 -9.29 -42.27 14.80
N ALA A 24 -9.12 -40.98 14.52
CA ALA A 24 -9.25 -40.44 13.16
C ALA A 24 -7.97 -40.77 12.37
N PRO A 25 -8.05 -41.26 11.12
CA PRO A 25 -6.87 -41.45 10.30
C PRO A 25 -6.21 -40.09 10.00
N PRO A 26 -4.87 -40.03 9.90
CA PRO A 26 -4.18 -38.79 9.53
C PRO A 26 -4.62 -38.34 8.13
N ALA A 27 -4.90 -37.05 7.99
CA ALA A 27 -5.23 -36.43 6.71
C ALA A 27 -4.06 -36.60 5.70
N PRO A 28 -4.34 -36.72 4.39
CA PRO A 28 -3.30 -36.73 3.37
C PRO A 28 -2.47 -35.45 3.46
N GLN A 29 -1.16 -35.58 3.63
CA GLN A 29 -0.26 -34.45 3.60
C GLN A 29 -0.21 -33.93 2.14
N ALA A 30 -0.65 -32.69 1.95
CA ALA A 30 -0.44 -31.97 0.70
C ALA A 30 1.08 -31.80 0.46
N PRO A 31 1.55 -31.84 -0.80
CA PRO A 31 2.98 -31.75 -1.08
C PRO A 31 3.54 -30.39 -0.63
N GLU A 32 4.55 -30.43 0.24
CA GLU A 32 5.36 -29.26 0.59
C GLU A 32 6.01 -28.69 -0.69
N ARG A 33 5.44 -27.61 -1.22
CA ARG A 33 6.16 -26.75 -2.17
C ARG A 33 7.20 -25.99 -1.37
N ARG A 34 8.46 -26.28 -1.64
CA ARG A 34 9.63 -25.65 -1.03
C ARG A 34 9.63 -24.15 -1.39
N ARG A 35 9.04 -23.33 -0.53
CA ARG A 35 8.95 -21.86 -0.67
C ARG A 35 10.34 -21.25 -0.48
N LEU A 36 10.82 -20.51 -1.48
CA LEU A 36 12.02 -19.70 -1.38
C LEU A 36 11.61 -18.34 -0.81
N ILE A 37 11.51 -18.25 0.52
CA ILE A 37 11.09 -17.04 1.22
C ILE A 37 12.24 -16.03 1.15
N LEU A 38 12.05 -14.95 0.40
CA LEU A 38 12.92 -13.77 0.46
C LEU A 38 12.28 -12.78 1.45
N PRO A 39 12.84 -12.58 2.66
CA PRO A 39 12.25 -11.65 3.62
C PRO A 39 12.53 -10.21 3.18
N ILE A 40 11.50 -9.48 2.74
CA ILE A 40 11.56 -8.02 2.56
C ILE A 40 10.97 -7.40 3.83
N ALA A 41 11.84 -6.87 4.69
CA ALA A 41 11.42 -6.11 5.86
C ALA A 41 11.17 -4.65 5.47
N ILE A 42 9.92 -4.20 5.55
CA ILE A 42 9.56 -2.79 5.34
C ILE A 42 9.49 -2.12 6.71
N THR A 43 10.52 -1.36 7.07
CA THR A 43 10.50 -0.46 8.23
C THR A 43 10.12 0.94 7.76
N ALA A 44 8.96 1.43 8.19
CA ALA A 44 8.44 2.74 7.87
C ALA A 44 9.34 3.86 8.45
N GLY A 45 9.99 4.63 7.58
CA GLY A 45 10.72 5.85 7.93
C GLY A 45 10.19 7.02 7.10
N ALA A 46 9.14 7.69 7.59
CA ALA A 46 8.54 8.84 6.93
C ALA A 46 9.37 10.11 7.20
N VAL A 47 9.91 10.73 6.16
CA VAL A 47 10.43 12.11 6.20
C VAL A 47 9.40 13.02 5.51
N LEU A 48 8.60 13.71 6.30
CA LEU A 48 7.66 14.75 5.87
C LEU A 48 8.41 16.05 5.57
N ALA A 49 8.33 16.56 4.34
CA ALA A 49 8.72 17.92 4.00
C ALA A 49 7.51 18.70 3.47
N ILE A 50 7.02 19.61 4.31
CA ILE A 50 5.92 20.55 4.06
C ILE A 50 6.38 21.60 3.04
N GLY A 51 5.67 21.72 1.92
CA GLY A 51 5.91 22.74 0.89
C GLY A 51 4.73 23.68 0.71
N SER A 52 4.55 24.60 1.65
CA SER A 52 3.59 25.71 1.55
C SER A 52 4.18 26.93 0.85
N VAL A 53 3.30 27.68 0.16
CA VAL A 53 3.42 29.06 -0.36
C VAL A 53 3.86 29.22 -1.82
N VAL A 54 2.88 29.20 -2.74
CA VAL A 54 2.82 30.22 -3.81
C VAL A 54 1.36 30.65 -4.03
N THR A 55 1.01 31.77 -3.44
CA THR A 55 -0.10 32.65 -3.86
C THR A 55 0.38 34.04 -3.42
N ALA A 56 0.45 35.09 -4.24
CA ALA A 56 -0.36 35.43 -5.38
C ALA A 56 0.26 36.62 -6.17
N LEU A 57 -0.37 36.90 -7.30
CA LEU A 57 -0.56 38.23 -7.91
C LEU A 57 0.56 38.80 -8.79
N LEU A 58 0.52 38.34 -10.04
CA LEU A 58 0.47 39.22 -11.22
C LEU A 58 -0.47 40.41 -10.96
N LEU A 59 0.07 41.63 -11.00
CA LEU A 59 -0.59 42.87 -11.44
C LEU A 59 0.41 44.01 -11.27
N PHE A 60 1.11 44.42 -12.33
CA PHE A 60 1.29 45.82 -12.74
C PHE A 60 2.11 45.91 -14.03
N SER A 61 1.40 46.16 -15.13
CA SER A 61 1.92 46.67 -16.39
C SER A 61 2.41 48.11 -16.23
N THR A 62 3.61 48.41 -16.74
CA THR A 62 3.88 49.60 -17.59
C THR A 62 5.19 49.41 -18.35
N PRO A 63 5.22 49.54 -19.69
CA PRO A 63 6.46 49.73 -20.43
C PRO A 63 6.80 51.22 -20.47
N LYS A 64 8.04 51.60 -20.12
CA LYS A 64 8.57 52.92 -20.49
C LYS A 64 10.07 52.87 -20.72
N THR A 65 10.42 53.05 -21.99
CA THR A 65 11.72 53.40 -22.56
C THR A 65 12.40 54.53 -21.79
N GLU A 66 13.68 54.36 -21.45
CA GLU A 66 14.70 55.42 -21.46
C GLU A 66 16.12 54.83 -21.38
N GLU A 67 16.81 54.89 -22.51
CA GLU A 67 18.18 55.38 -22.71
C GLU A 67 19.17 55.34 -21.52
N SER A 68 20.18 54.47 -21.58
CA SER A 68 21.54 54.87 -21.22
C SER A 68 22.61 53.98 -21.85
N ARG A 69 23.65 54.65 -22.33
CA ARG A 69 24.76 54.16 -23.16
C ARG A 69 26.04 54.20 -22.34
N ALA A 70 27.01 53.38 -22.72
CA ALA A 70 28.39 53.28 -22.21
C ALA A 70 28.51 52.41 -20.94
N ASP A 71 29.51 51.55 -20.73
CA ASP A 71 30.92 51.50 -21.13
C ASP A 71 31.35 50.02 -20.96
N ARG A 72 32.01 49.35 -21.92
CA ARG A 72 33.47 49.20 -22.03
C ARG A 72 33.96 47.79 -21.68
N ALA A 73 34.72 47.26 -22.63
CA ALA A 73 35.40 45.98 -22.64
C ALA A 73 36.36 45.74 -21.46
N ARG A 74 36.50 44.46 -21.06
CA ARG A 74 37.80 43.88 -20.72
C ARG A 74 37.83 42.37 -20.96
N SER A 75 38.82 41.97 -21.76
CA SER A 75 39.30 40.62 -22.09
C SER A 75 40.03 39.96 -20.92
N SER A 76 40.04 38.61 -20.89
CA SER A 76 41.11 37.65 -20.48
C SER A 76 40.43 36.40 -19.87
N GLU A 77 40.45 35.24 -20.53
CA GLU A 77 41.40 34.11 -20.32
C GLU A 77 41.19 33.45 -18.93
N ALA A 78 41.10 32.15 -18.69
CA ALA A 78 41.46 30.91 -19.39
C ALA A 78 40.61 29.77 -18.75
N GLU A 79 40.13 28.77 -19.50
CA GLU A 79 40.69 27.41 -19.57
C GLU A 79 40.41 26.51 -18.33
N THR A 80 39.92 25.28 -18.61
CA THR A 80 40.07 24.04 -17.81
C THR A 80 38.79 23.39 -17.27
N ASP A 81 38.46 22.27 -17.93
CA ASP A 81 38.03 20.97 -17.39
C ASP A 81 36.57 20.77 -16.92
N ARG A 82 35.90 19.88 -17.67
CA ARG A 82 35.07 18.76 -17.23
C ARG A 82 34.04 19.02 -16.11
N ASP A 83 32.77 19.00 -16.48
CA ASP A 83 31.85 17.86 -16.22
C ASP A 83 30.42 18.32 -16.61
N PRO A 84 29.73 17.71 -17.59
CA PRO A 84 28.29 17.89 -17.68
C PRO A 84 27.69 17.11 -16.52
N SER A 85 27.49 17.77 -15.39
CA SER A 85 26.66 17.22 -14.32
C SER A 85 25.37 16.70 -14.98
N PRO A 86 25.05 15.40 -14.89
CA PRO A 86 23.77 14.93 -15.37
C PRO A 86 22.76 15.73 -14.57
N LYS A 87 21.91 16.48 -15.28
CA LYS A 87 20.67 16.97 -14.70
C LYS A 87 19.98 15.70 -14.22
N THR A 88 20.04 15.44 -12.92
CA THR A 88 19.08 14.57 -12.25
C THR A 88 17.74 15.26 -12.45
N GLU A 89 17.12 14.99 -13.61
CA GLU A 89 15.70 15.13 -13.78
C GLU A 89 15.11 14.28 -12.67
N ARG A 90 14.65 14.98 -11.64
CA ARG A 90 13.72 14.45 -10.66
C ARG A 90 12.64 13.72 -11.47
N PRO A 91 12.39 12.42 -11.26
CA PRO A 91 11.27 11.75 -11.91
C PRO A 91 10.04 12.59 -11.62
N GLN A 92 9.49 13.19 -12.66
CA GLN A 92 8.16 13.74 -12.56
C GLN A 92 7.27 12.52 -12.28
N PRO A 93 6.37 12.56 -11.28
CA PRO A 93 5.29 11.58 -11.26
C PRO A 93 4.67 11.63 -12.66
N GLY A 94 4.67 10.47 -13.34
CA GLY A 94 4.13 10.31 -14.68
C GLY A 94 2.81 11.04 -14.75
N SER A 95 2.83 12.17 -15.44
CA SER A 95 1.72 13.09 -15.58
C SER A 95 0.88 12.57 -16.74
N ASP A 96 0.20 11.44 -16.56
CA ASP A 96 -0.81 10.91 -17.48
C ASP A 96 -1.81 9.95 -16.77
N ALA A 97 -2.02 10.12 -15.46
CA ALA A 97 -3.10 9.46 -14.72
C ALA A 97 -3.95 10.48 -13.92
N ASP A 98 -4.27 11.61 -14.55
CA ASP A 98 -5.44 12.42 -14.17
C ASP A 98 -6.72 11.83 -14.81
N ASP A 99 -6.89 10.50 -14.74
CA ASP A 99 -8.24 9.99 -14.53
C ASP A 99 -8.55 10.34 -13.08
N GLU A 100 -9.04 11.57 -12.87
CA GLU A 100 -9.65 11.99 -11.62
C GLU A 100 -10.48 10.81 -11.12
N LEU A 101 -10.12 10.24 -9.96
CA LEU A 101 -10.73 9.04 -9.39
C LEU A 101 -12.21 9.30 -9.15
N ASN A 102 -13.01 9.18 -10.19
CA ASN A 102 -14.41 9.57 -10.22
C ASN A 102 -15.25 8.32 -10.42
N TYR A 103 -15.37 7.58 -9.33
CA TYR A 103 -16.25 6.43 -9.25
C TYR A 103 -17.68 6.92 -8.97
N GLY A 104 -18.61 6.40 -9.75
CA GLY A 104 -20.03 6.70 -9.65
C GLY A 104 -20.63 6.24 -8.31
N PRO A 105 -21.83 6.71 -7.96
CA PRO A 105 -22.48 6.38 -6.69
C PRO A 105 -22.77 4.87 -6.53
N ASP A 106 -22.93 4.14 -7.64
CA ASP A 106 -23.23 2.70 -7.66
C ASP A 106 -21.97 1.81 -7.72
N ASP A 107 -20.78 2.40 -7.81
CA ASP A 107 -19.54 1.63 -7.82
C ASP A 107 -19.25 0.99 -6.45
N PRO A 108 -18.77 -0.26 -6.42
CA PRO A 108 -18.57 -0.99 -5.18
C PRO A 108 -17.41 -0.42 -4.38
N GLU A 109 -17.58 -0.41 -3.06
CA GLU A 109 -16.54 -0.07 -2.10
C GLU A 109 -15.93 -1.32 -1.44
N ILE A 110 -14.80 -1.12 -0.77
CA ILE A 110 -14.21 -2.13 0.11
C ILE A 110 -15.17 -2.49 1.25
N ASP A 111 -15.16 -3.74 1.70
CA ASP A 111 -16.10 -4.21 2.72
C ASP A 111 -15.86 -3.54 4.09
N GLY A 112 -16.90 -3.56 4.94
CA GLY A 112 -16.81 -3.10 6.33
C GLY A 112 -17.66 -1.87 6.64
N THR A 113 -17.75 -1.54 7.92
CA THR A 113 -18.50 -0.39 8.44
C THR A 113 -17.57 0.50 9.26
N GLY A 114 -17.73 1.82 9.16
CA GLY A 114 -16.92 2.79 9.89
C GLY A 114 -16.07 3.68 8.97
N PRO A 115 -15.09 4.40 9.53
CA PRO A 115 -14.19 5.29 8.77
C PRO A 115 -13.48 4.56 7.64
N VAL A 116 -13.24 5.23 6.51
CA VAL A 116 -12.54 4.63 5.38
C VAL A 116 -11.11 4.24 5.74
N ALA A 117 -10.44 5.04 6.58
CA ALA A 117 -9.10 4.71 7.09
C ALA A 117 -9.03 3.32 7.75
N ASP A 118 -10.04 2.99 8.57
CA ASP A 118 -10.11 1.71 9.29
C ASP A 118 -10.44 0.56 8.33
N ARG A 119 -11.30 0.80 7.34
CA ARG A 119 -11.63 -0.18 6.28
C ARG A 119 -10.42 -0.48 5.39
N LEU A 120 -9.65 0.55 5.01
CA LEU A 120 -8.40 0.39 4.25
C LEU A 120 -7.36 -0.41 5.04
N GLN A 121 -7.22 -0.12 6.33
CA GLN A 121 -6.34 -0.90 7.20
C GLN A 121 -6.79 -2.36 7.31
N ALA A 122 -8.08 -2.61 7.51
CA ALA A 122 -8.59 -3.98 7.58
C ALA A 122 -8.36 -4.77 6.27
N LEU A 123 -8.42 -4.09 5.12
CA LEU A 123 -8.09 -4.67 3.82
C LEU A 123 -6.61 -5.03 3.70
N GLU A 124 -5.72 -4.09 4.05
CA GLU A 124 -4.26 -4.29 4.07
C GLU A 124 -3.89 -5.48 4.97
N ASP A 125 -4.44 -5.51 6.20
CA ASP A 125 -4.21 -6.58 7.18
C ASP A 125 -4.69 -7.94 6.66
N ARG A 126 -5.86 -7.99 6.01
CA ARG A 126 -6.40 -9.21 5.39
C ARG A 126 -5.45 -9.76 4.33
N TYR A 127 -4.96 -8.89 3.45
CA TYR A 127 -4.06 -9.28 2.37
C TYR A 127 -2.68 -9.67 2.87
N GLN A 128 -2.18 -8.99 3.91
CA GLN A 128 -0.95 -9.37 4.59
C GLN A 128 -1.07 -10.76 5.22
N GLN A 129 -2.18 -11.05 5.90
CA GLN A 129 -2.41 -12.38 6.46
C GLN A 129 -2.44 -13.47 5.39
N MET A 130 -3.15 -13.25 4.27
CA MET A 130 -3.21 -14.19 3.15
C MET A 130 -1.83 -14.40 2.48
N TYR A 131 -0.98 -13.37 2.47
CA TYR A 131 0.40 -13.49 1.99
C TYR A 131 1.24 -14.33 2.96
N ASP A 132 1.13 -14.08 4.26
CA ASP A 132 1.92 -14.73 5.30
C ASP A 132 1.58 -16.22 5.46
N ASP A 133 0.30 -16.59 5.40
CA ASP A 133 -0.12 -18.00 5.38
C ASP A 133 -0.02 -18.62 3.97
N GLY A 134 0.06 -17.77 2.95
CA GLY A 134 0.17 -18.12 1.54
C GLY A 134 -1.15 -18.55 0.89
N SER A 135 -2.29 -18.34 1.55
CA SER A 135 -3.62 -18.55 0.96
C SER A 135 -3.90 -17.55 -0.18
N LEU A 136 -3.17 -16.43 -0.24
CA LEU A 136 -3.21 -15.51 -1.37
C LEU A 136 -2.88 -16.24 -2.67
N TRP A 137 -1.93 -17.17 -2.62
CA TRP A 137 -1.46 -17.91 -3.78
C TRP A 137 -2.37 -19.07 -4.20
N ASP A 138 -3.37 -19.38 -3.37
CA ASP A 138 -4.47 -20.25 -3.76
C ASP A 138 -5.52 -19.48 -4.59
N LEU A 139 -5.58 -18.15 -4.46
CA LEU A 139 -6.48 -17.28 -5.23
C LEU A 139 -5.87 -16.85 -6.57
N MET A 140 -4.57 -16.58 -6.60
CA MET A 140 -3.83 -16.19 -7.80
C MET A 140 -2.45 -16.88 -7.85
N PRO A 141 -1.92 -17.25 -9.02
CA PRO A 141 -0.63 -17.94 -9.08
C PRO A 141 0.52 -17.06 -8.58
N GLU A 142 1.45 -17.64 -7.84
CA GLU A 142 2.68 -16.98 -7.38
C GLU A 142 3.65 -16.79 -8.55
N THR A 143 3.53 -15.65 -9.25
CA THR A 143 4.47 -15.19 -10.29
C THR A 143 5.21 -13.93 -9.82
N LYS A 144 6.28 -13.56 -10.52
CA LYS A 144 7.00 -12.31 -10.23
C LYS A 144 6.07 -11.11 -10.36
N GLU A 145 5.24 -11.11 -11.39
CA GLU A 145 4.29 -10.05 -11.73
C GLU A 145 3.20 -9.95 -10.66
N ASN A 146 2.61 -11.07 -10.25
CA ASN A 146 1.56 -11.09 -9.21
C ASN A 146 2.12 -10.74 -7.82
N THR A 147 3.38 -11.11 -7.54
CA THR A 147 4.07 -10.70 -6.31
C THR A 147 4.33 -9.19 -6.31
N GLY A 148 4.80 -8.63 -7.43
CA GLY A 148 4.99 -7.19 -7.57
C GLY A 148 3.68 -6.42 -7.51
N ALA A 149 2.62 -6.90 -8.17
CA ALA A 149 1.30 -6.32 -8.09
C ALA A 149 0.76 -6.34 -6.64
N TYR A 150 0.96 -7.43 -5.90
CA TYR A 150 0.61 -7.47 -4.47
C TYR A 150 1.37 -6.41 -3.65
N LEU A 151 2.68 -6.27 -3.87
CA LEU A 151 3.48 -5.26 -3.16
C LEU A 151 3.02 -3.84 -3.52
N ALA A 152 2.82 -3.56 -4.80
CA ALA A 152 2.31 -2.28 -5.28
C ALA A 152 0.92 -1.96 -4.69
N PHE A 153 0.03 -2.96 -4.64
CA PHE A 153 -1.27 -2.84 -3.99
C PHE A 153 -1.16 -2.42 -2.52
N GLN A 154 -0.29 -3.06 -1.74
CA GLN A 154 -0.08 -2.70 -0.32
C GLN A 154 0.44 -1.26 -0.15
N PHE A 155 1.32 -0.81 -1.04
CA PHE A 155 1.79 0.58 -1.04
C PHE A 155 0.65 1.57 -1.34
N MET A 156 -0.16 1.30 -2.37
CA MET A 156 -1.31 2.14 -2.71
C MET A 156 -2.34 2.21 -1.57
N LEU A 157 -2.62 1.08 -0.89
CA LEU A 157 -3.49 1.07 0.29
C LEU A 157 -2.92 1.93 1.42
N THR A 158 -1.61 1.85 1.66
CA THR A 158 -0.93 2.66 2.68
C THR A 158 -0.98 4.14 2.36
N ASP A 159 -0.78 4.51 1.09
CA ASP A 159 -0.84 5.89 0.63
C ASP A 159 -2.25 6.47 0.81
N MET A 160 -3.29 5.77 0.32
CA MET A 160 -4.68 6.16 0.54
C MET A 160 -5.02 6.28 2.02
N ARG A 161 -4.65 5.30 2.85
CA ARG A 161 -4.87 5.38 4.31
C ARG A 161 -4.16 6.58 4.91
N SER A 162 -2.96 6.91 4.46
CA SER A 162 -2.24 8.09 4.93
C SER A 162 -2.96 9.37 4.51
N ALA A 163 -3.46 9.45 3.27
CA ALA A 163 -4.23 10.58 2.77
C ALA A 163 -5.52 10.83 3.57
N THR A 164 -6.22 9.77 4.01
CA THR A 164 -7.41 9.91 4.89
C THR A 164 -7.09 10.59 6.22
N ARG A 165 -5.85 10.45 6.73
CA ARG A 165 -5.45 11.05 8.01
C ARG A 165 -5.14 12.54 7.93
N PHE A 166 -4.85 13.07 6.75
CA PHE A 166 -4.39 14.46 6.57
C PHE A 166 -5.46 15.42 6.04
N GLY A 167 -6.74 15.08 6.21
CA GLY A 167 -7.86 16.03 6.07
C GLY A 167 -8.52 16.04 4.70
N THR A 168 -8.78 14.85 4.14
CA THR A 168 -9.70 14.70 3.01
C THR A 168 -11.15 14.86 3.48
N ASP A 169 -12.04 15.26 2.56
CA ASP A 169 -13.48 15.30 2.83
C ASP A 169 -14.12 13.90 2.67
N GLU A 170 -15.35 13.74 3.17
CA GLU A 170 -16.07 12.45 3.15
C GLU A 170 -16.27 11.91 1.72
N GLU A 171 -16.37 12.80 0.72
CA GLU A 171 -16.51 12.41 -0.68
C GLU A 171 -15.22 11.78 -1.21
N GLN A 172 -14.07 12.42 -0.97
CA GLN A 172 -12.75 11.89 -1.31
C GLN A 172 -12.44 10.60 -0.56
N GLU A 173 -12.80 10.50 0.72
CA GLU A 173 -12.67 9.24 1.46
C GLU A 173 -13.47 8.12 0.78
N THR A 174 -14.70 8.40 0.35
CA THR A 174 -15.52 7.43 -0.39
C THR A 174 -14.85 7.02 -1.71
N GLN A 175 -14.23 7.96 -2.43
CA GLN A 175 -13.48 7.65 -3.65
C GLN A 175 -12.28 6.74 -3.37
N PHE A 176 -11.57 6.90 -2.25
CA PHE A 176 -10.51 5.96 -1.86
C PHE A 176 -11.04 4.56 -1.57
N ALA A 177 -12.19 4.45 -0.91
CA ALA A 177 -12.82 3.15 -0.66
C ALA A 177 -13.18 2.42 -1.96
N LYS A 178 -13.65 3.16 -2.98
CA LYS A 178 -13.95 2.60 -4.32
C LYS A 178 -12.68 2.27 -5.10
N HIS A 179 -11.68 3.15 -5.04
CA HIS A 179 -10.39 2.92 -5.67
C HIS A 179 -9.72 1.66 -5.13
N ALA A 180 -9.67 1.50 -3.80
CA ALA A 180 -9.14 0.29 -3.17
C ALA A 180 -9.90 -0.98 -3.60
N LYS A 181 -11.22 -0.90 -3.79
CA LYS A 181 -12.01 -2.04 -4.29
C LYS A 181 -11.67 -2.37 -5.73
N ARG A 182 -11.48 -1.36 -6.57
CA ARG A 182 -11.06 -1.53 -7.96
C ARG A 182 -9.67 -2.15 -8.06
N LEU A 183 -8.72 -1.69 -7.25
CA LEU A 183 -7.38 -2.27 -7.17
C LEU A 183 -7.42 -3.74 -6.73
N GLU A 184 -8.22 -4.06 -5.70
CA GLU A 184 -8.44 -5.45 -5.26
C GLU A 184 -8.95 -6.33 -6.42
N GLN A 185 -9.96 -5.86 -7.15
CA GLN A 185 -10.51 -6.59 -8.30
C GLN A 185 -9.45 -6.84 -9.37
N ARG A 186 -8.64 -5.83 -9.71
CA ARG A 186 -7.58 -5.95 -10.72
C ARG A 186 -6.49 -6.91 -10.28
N LEU A 187 -6.06 -6.82 -9.01
CA LEU A 187 -5.08 -7.74 -8.42
C LEU A 187 -5.54 -9.19 -8.55
N LEU A 188 -6.77 -9.50 -8.12
CA LEU A 188 -7.32 -10.86 -8.19
C LEU A 188 -7.58 -11.33 -9.63
N ALA A 189 -7.87 -10.40 -10.54
CA ALA A 189 -8.00 -10.68 -11.97
C ALA A 189 -6.65 -10.85 -12.68
N GLN A 190 -5.52 -10.60 -12.00
CA GLN A 190 -4.17 -10.60 -12.57
C GLN A 190 -4.01 -9.56 -13.69
N GLU A 191 -4.71 -8.43 -13.56
CA GLU A 191 -4.59 -7.29 -14.44
C GLU A 191 -3.58 -6.28 -13.85
N PRO A 192 -2.89 -5.47 -14.69
CA PRO A 192 -2.11 -4.33 -14.21
C PRO A 192 -2.95 -3.46 -13.27
N LEU A 193 -2.38 -2.78 -12.27
CA LEU A 193 -3.18 -2.05 -11.28
C LEU A 193 -3.67 -0.67 -11.75
N GLY A 194 -3.06 -0.11 -12.81
CA GLY A 194 -3.37 1.19 -13.39
C GLY A 194 -2.68 2.38 -12.75
N SER A 195 -1.78 2.15 -11.81
CA SER A 195 -0.98 3.22 -11.21
C SER A 195 0.43 2.71 -10.97
N ASP A 196 1.41 3.56 -11.25
CA ASP A 196 2.80 3.23 -11.06
C ASP A 196 3.18 3.30 -9.57
N VAL A 197 4.11 2.44 -9.16
CA VAL A 197 4.70 2.50 -7.83
C VAL A 197 6.21 2.51 -7.98
N THR A 198 6.86 3.46 -7.32
CA THR A 198 8.31 3.50 -7.16
C THR A 198 8.63 3.66 -5.68
N TYR A 199 9.44 2.74 -5.14
CA TYR A 199 9.80 2.74 -3.73
C TYR A 199 11.26 2.35 -3.52
N GLU A 200 11.98 3.14 -2.72
CA GLU A 200 13.36 2.85 -2.31
C GLU A 200 13.36 1.94 -1.07
N LEU A 201 13.95 0.75 -1.23
CA LEU A 201 14.18 -0.21 -0.17
C LEU A 201 15.36 0.21 0.70
N GLN A 202 15.42 -0.33 1.92
CA GLN A 202 16.43 0.04 2.91
C GLN A 202 17.88 -0.29 2.51
N ASP A 203 18.06 -1.25 1.61
CA ASP A 203 19.36 -1.63 1.10
C ASP A 203 19.79 -0.79 -0.11
N GLY A 204 19.05 0.28 -0.42
CA GLY A 204 19.32 1.23 -1.51
C GLY A 204 18.82 0.75 -2.86
N ARG A 205 18.13 -0.39 -2.94
CA ARG A 205 17.48 -0.85 -4.17
C ARG A 205 16.16 -0.13 -4.40
N THR A 206 15.75 0.01 -5.65
CA THR A 206 14.48 0.61 -6.03
C THR A 206 13.54 -0.48 -6.56
N PHE A 207 12.39 -0.63 -5.90
CA PHE A 207 11.27 -1.38 -6.44
C PHE A 207 10.48 -0.48 -7.38
N THR A 208 10.18 -0.99 -8.58
CA THR A 208 9.29 -0.34 -9.54
C THR A 208 8.18 -1.29 -9.97
N TYR A 209 6.99 -0.72 -10.14
CA TYR A 209 5.82 -1.37 -10.70
C TYR A 209 5.21 -0.43 -11.73
N ASP A 210 5.04 -0.92 -12.96
CA ASP A 210 4.38 -0.21 -14.04
C ASP A 210 2.88 -0.53 -14.01
N GLY A 211 2.07 0.49 -13.77
CA GLY A 211 0.62 0.39 -13.61
C GLY A 211 -0.12 0.04 -14.89
N GLU A 212 0.46 0.34 -16.05
CA GLU A 212 -0.16 0.10 -17.36
C GLU A 212 0.09 -1.33 -17.83
N THR A 213 1.32 -1.82 -17.66
CA THR A 213 1.79 -3.10 -18.20
C THR A 213 1.86 -4.21 -17.16
N GLY A 214 1.95 -3.88 -15.87
CA GLY A 214 2.18 -4.81 -14.77
C GLY A 214 3.63 -5.28 -14.65
N GLU A 215 4.56 -4.65 -15.36
CA GLU A 215 5.99 -4.97 -15.27
C GLU A 215 6.57 -4.60 -13.90
N VAL A 216 7.51 -5.44 -13.42
CA VAL A 216 8.12 -5.31 -12.09
C VAL A 216 9.63 -5.20 -12.23
N GLY A 217 10.20 -4.11 -11.71
CA GLY A 217 11.63 -3.85 -11.62
C GLY A 217 12.14 -3.90 -10.17
N LEU A 218 13.39 -4.33 -10.04
CA LEU A 218 14.14 -4.26 -8.78
C LEU A 218 15.60 -3.98 -9.13
N GLU A 219 15.98 -2.71 -9.01
CA GLU A 219 17.30 -2.19 -9.40
C GLU A 219 18.16 -1.81 -8.20
#